data_AF-A0A9E4K971-F1
#
_entry.id   AF-A0A9E4K971-F1
#
_cell.length_a   1.000
_cell.length_b   1.000
_cell.length_c   1.000
_cell.angle_alpha   90.00
_cell.angle_beta   90.00
_cell.angle_gamma   90.00
#
_symmetry.space_group_name_H-M   'P 1'
#
loop_
_entity.id
_entity.type
_entity.pdbx_description
1 polymer ?
#
loop_
_entity_poly.entity_id
_entity_poly.type
_entity_poly.pdbx_seq_one_letter_code
_entity_poly.pdbx_strand_id
1 'polypeptide(L)' 'SQSGMSVTPDFVKLTESYGHIGMRVEKSEDLEGAMKEAFSHKDRLVFLDVVVDPSENVYPMIAAGKGHHEMYLSPGSELV' A
#
# COMPACT_ATOMS: atom_id res chain seq x y z
N SER A 1 10.20 -2.85 9.55
CA SER A 1 9.81 -4.20 10.01
C SER A 1 8.54 -4.62 9.31
N GLN A 2 8.61 -5.59 8.41
CA GLN A 2 7.44 -6.36 8.02
C GLN A 2 7.49 -7.64 8.85
N SER A 3 6.67 -7.72 9.89
CA SER A 3 6.46 -8.99 10.58
C SER A 3 5.65 -9.87 9.63
N GLY A 4 6.30 -10.86 9.03
CA GLY A 4 5.63 -11.93 8.29
C GLY A 4 4.79 -12.76 9.26
N MET A 5 3.62 -12.25 9.62
CA MET A 5 2.63 -13.00 10.38
C MET A 5 1.96 -13.96 9.40
N SER A 6 1.98 -15.26 9.70
CA SER A 6 1.35 -16.30 8.87
C SER A 6 -0.17 -16.15 8.74
N VAL A 7 -0.76 -15.22 9.48
CA VAL A 7 -2.18 -14.85 9.42
C VAL A 7 -2.28 -13.33 9.51
N THR A 8 -2.71 -12.69 8.42
CA THR A 8 -3.11 -11.28 8.44
C THR A 8 -4.54 -11.19 8.96
N PRO A 9 -4.83 -10.37 10.00
CA PRO A 9 -6.19 -10.21 10.50
C PRO A 9 -7.08 -9.51 9.47
N ASP A 10 -8.39 -9.73 9.58
CA ASP A 10 -9.38 -8.95 8.82
C ASP A 10 -9.42 -7.52 9.37
N PHE A 11 -8.72 -6.60 8.71
CA PHE A 11 -8.59 -5.20 9.13
C PHE A 11 -9.90 -4.44 9.08
N VAL A 12 -10.83 -4.84 8.20
CA VAL A 12 -12.16 -4.23 8.12
C VAL A 12 -12.92 -4.52 9.41
N LYS A 13 -13.06 -5.79 9.77
CA LYS A 13 -13.75 -6.20 11.00
C LYS A 13 -13.09 -5.65 12.26
N LEU A 14 -11.75 -5.63 12.28
CA LEU A 14 -11.01 -5.05 13.39
C LEU A 14 -11.37 -3.57 13.56
N THR A 15 -11.35 -2.80 12.47
CA THR A 15 -11.69 -1.37 12.50
C THR A 15 -13.14 -1.12 12.92
N GLU A 16 -14.08 -1.90 12.39
CA GLU A 16 -15.50 -1.82 12.76
C GLU A 16 -15.74 -2.12 14.25
N SER A 17 -14.99 -3.05 14.83
CA SER A 17 -15.09 -3.38 16.26
C SER A 17 -14.73 -2.21 17.19
N TYR A 18 -13.92 -1.26 16.71
CA TYR A 18 -13.58 -0.02 17.41
C TYR A 18 -14.52 1.15 17.06
N GLY A 19 -15.59 0.92 16.29
CA GLY A 19 -16.59 1.93 15.90
C GLY A 19 -16.18 2.79 14.70
N HIS A 20 -15.10 2.43 14.01
CA HIS A 20 -14.59 3.13 12.84
C HIS A 20 -15.06 2.49 11.53
N ILE A 21 -14.75 3.11 10.40
CA ILE A 21 -15.13 2.62 9.07
C ILE A 21 -13.95 1.83 8.52
N GLY A 22 -14.15 0.54 8.22
CA GLY A 22 -13.18 -0.28 7.49
C GLY A 22 -13.57 -0.38 6.03
N MET A 23 -12.62 -0.19 5.12
CA MET A 23 -12.79 -0.35 3.67
C MET A 23 -11.66 -1.21 3.12
N ARG A 24 -11.96 -2.10 2.17
CA ARG A 24 -10.96 -2.93 1.51
C ARG A 24 -11.04 -2.77 -0.01
N VAL A 25 -9.89 -2.57 -0.65
CA VAL A 25 -9.76 -2.40 -2.09
C VAL A 25 -8.84 -3.49 -2.63
N GLU A 26 -9.37 -4.34 -3.52
CA GLU A 26 -8.61 -5.43 -4.14
C GLU A 26 -8.24 -5.17 -5.60
N LYS A 27 -8.91 -4.22 -6.24
CA LYS A 27 -8.67 -3.86 -7.64
C LYS A 27 -8.30 -2.39 -7.76
N SER A 28 -7.38 -2.12 -8.67
CA SER A 28 -6.89 -0.75 -8.91
C SER A 28 -8.00 0.21 -9.39
N GLU A 29 -8.97 -0.28 -10.17
CA GLU A 29 -10.10 0.52 -10.68
C GLU A 29 -11.02 1.09 -9.58
N ASP A 30 -11.09 0.41 -8.44
CA ASP A 30 -11.96 0.79 -7.33
C ASP A 30 -11.29 1.79 -6.38
N LEU A 31 -9.97 1.98 -6.49
CA LEU A 31 -9.18 2.77 -5.54
C LEU A 31 -9.61 4.25 -5.52
N GLU A 32 -9.81 4.86 -6.68
CA GLU A 32 -10.18 6.28 -6.76
C GLU A 32 -11.55 6.53 -6.12
N GLY A 33 -12.51 5.62 -6.35
CA GLY A 33 -13.83 5.68 -5.73
C GLY A 33 -13.75 5.53 -4.21
N ALA A 34 -13.02 4.52 -3.74
CA ALA A 34 -12.83 4.28 -2.31
C ALA A 34 -12.13 5.44 -1.60
N MET A 35 -11.13 6.06 -2.23
CA MET A 35 -10.47 7.25 -1.68
C MET A 35 -11.41 8.45 -1.59
N LYS A 36 -12.25 8.69 -2.62
CA LYS A 36 -13.25 9.77 -2.58
C LYS A 36 -14.25 9.58 -1.44
N GLU A 37 -14.74 8.36 -1.26
CA GLU A 37 -15.62 8.01 -0.14
C GLU A 37 -14.91 8.19 1.21
N ALA A 38 -13.70 7.63 1.37
CA ALA A 38 -12.93 7.74 2.59
C ALA A 38 -12.70 9.21 3.01
N PHE A 39 -12.34 10.08 2.07
CA PHE A 39 -12.14 11.51 2.34
C PHE A 39 -13.44 12.30 2.53
N SER A 40 -14.60 11.76 2.13
CA SER A 40 -15.90 12.40 2.34
C SER A 40 -16.33 12.35 3.81
N HIS A 41 -15.88 11.33 4.55
CA HIS A 41 -16.10 11.23 5.99
C HIS A 41 -15.26 12.26 6.76
N LYS A 42 -15.93 13.15 7.52
CA LYS A 42 -15.27 14.19 8.34
C LYS A 42 -15.26 13.90 9.83
N ASP A 43 -16.20 13.09 10.30
CA ASP A 43 -16.46 12.88 11.73
C ASP A 43 -16.03 11.49 12.21
N ARG A 44 -15.50 10.64 11.33
CA ARG A 44 -15.13 9.25 11.63
C ARG A 44 -13.80 8.90 10.99
N LEU A 45 -12.98 8.13 11.70
CA LEU A 45 -11.78 7.52 11.13
C LEU A 45 -12.19 6.46 10.12
N VAL A 46 -11.51 6.48 8.97
CA VAL A 46 -11.62 5.49 7.91
C VAL A 46 -10.28 4.75 7.81
N PHE A 47 -10.31 3.42 7.90
CA PHE A 47 -9.17 2.55 7.64
C PHE A 47 -9.34 1.95 6.25
N LEU A 48 -8.44 2.29 5.33
CA LEU A 48 -8.44 1.80 3.96
C LEU A 48 -7.35 0.74 3.77
N ASP A 49 -7.77 -0.52 3.66
CA ASP A 49 -6.92 -1.69 3.38
C ASP A 49 -6.81 -1.88 1.86
N VAL A 50 -5.64 -1.61 1.28
CA VAL A 50 -5.40 -1.72 -0.16
C VAL A 50 -4.50 -2.92 -0.44
N VAL A 51 -5.01 -3.88 -1.20
CA VAL A 51 -4.23 -5.05 -1.63
C VAL A 51 -3.30 -4.63 -2.77
N VAL A 52 -2.00 -4.81 -2.55
CA VAL A 52 -0.95 -4.51 -3.52
C VAL A 52 -0.18 -5.77 -3.89
N ASP A 53 0.45 -5.77 -5.06
CA ASP A 53 1.32 -6.87 -5.48
C ASP A 53 2.62 -6.86 -4.63
N PRO A 54 2.91 -7.93 -3.87
CA PRO A 54 4.10 -8.01 -3.04
C PRO A 54 5.40 -8.24 -3.83
N SER A 55 5.32 -8.54 -5.13
CA SER A 55 6.46 -8.76 -6.01
C SER A 55 7.06 -7.46 -6.57
N GLU A 56 6.33 -6.35 -6.48
CA GLU A 56 6.78 -5.03 -6.89
C GLU A 56 7.88 -4.50 -5.96
N ASN A 57 8.99 -4.07 -6.56
CA ASN A 57 10.18 -3.60 -5.84
C ASN A 57 10.26 -2.07 -5.80
N VAL A 58 10.96 -1.55 -4.80
CA VAL A 58 11.23 -0.11 -4.66
C VAL A 58 12.47 0.27 -5.47
N TYR A 59 12.30 1.21 -6.40
CA TYR A 59 13.36 1.78 -7.23
C TYR A 59 13.42 3.32 -7.12
N PRO A 60 14.57 3.96 -7.36
CA PRO A 60 15.87 3.35 -7.66
C PRO A 60 16.48 2.67 -6.43
N MET A 61 17.25 1.60 -6.66
CA MET A 61 17.90 0.82 -5.60
C MET A 61 19.41 0.79 -5.81
N ILE A 62 20.19 1.15 -4.79
CA ILE A 62 21.64 0.87 -4.76
C ILE A 62 21.82 -0.48 -4.07
N ALA A 63 22.26 -1.50 -4.80
CA ALA A 63 22.53 -2.79 -4.17
C ALA A 63 23.71 -2.71 -3.20
N ALA A 64 23.75 -3.64 -2.25
CA ALA A 64 24.84 -3.73 -1.28
C ALA A 64 26.21 -3.77 -1.99
N GLY A 65 27.11 -2.88 -1.57
CA GLY A 65 28.45 -2.77 -2.13
C GLY A 65 28.57 -2.00 -3.45
N LYS A 66 27.49 -1.38 -3.95
CA LYS A 66 27.51 -0.57 -5.18
C LYS A 66 27.62 0.93 -4.91
N GLY A 67 28.20 1.66 -5.86
CA GLY A 67 28.30 3.11 -5.81
C GLY A 67 27.00 3.81 -6.19
N HIS A 68 26.86 5.10 -5.83
CA HIS A 68 25.68 5.90 -6.18
C HIS A 68 25.38 5.98 -7.69
N HIS A 69 26.39 5.79 -8.55
CA HIS A 69 26.24 5.82 -10.00
C HIS A 69 25.81 4.46 -10.60
N GLU A 70 25.72 3.41 -9.78
CA GLU A 70 25.35 2.04 -10.18
C GLU A 70 23.94 1.68 -9.70
N MET A 71 23.01 2.64 -9.71
CA MET A 71 21.63 2.42 -9.30
C MET A 71 20.88 1.48 -10.26
N TYR A 72 20.14 0.53 -9.69
CA TYR A 72 19.11 -0.19 -10.43
C TYR A 72 17.89 0.71 -10.58
N LEU A 73 17.45 0.92 -11.82
CA LEU A 73 16.24 1.65 -12.14
C LEU A 73 15.06 0.69 -12.30
N SER A 74 13.84 1.23 -12.18
CA SER A 74 12.63 0.48 -12.48
C SER A 74 12.61 0.02 -13.94
N PRO A 75 12.05 -1.15 -14.24
CA PRO A 75 11.82 -1.59 -15.61
C PRO A 75 11.06 -0.51 -16.40
N GLY A 76 11.65 -0.03 -17.51
CA GLY A 76 11.06 1.02 -18.35
C GLY A 76 11.51 2.45 -18.04
N SER A 77 12.42 2.66 -17.09
CA SER A 77 13.07 3.96 -16.85
C SER A 77 14.48 3.97 -17.44
N GLU A 78 14.76 4.85 -18.39
CA GLU A 78 16.13 5.14 -18.84
C GLU A 78 16.70 6.33 -18.08
N LEU A 79 18.02 6.33 -17.86
CA LEU A 79 18.73 7.52 -17.40
C LEU A 79 18.58 8.59 -18.48
N VAL A 80 17.84 9.65 -18.16
CA VAL A 80 17.81 10.86 -19.00
C VAL A 80 19.18 11.53 -19.00
#